data_AF-A0AAW2X1Y4-F1
#
_entry.id   AF-A0AAW2X1Y4-F1
#
_cell.length_a   1.000
_cell.length_b   1.000
_cell.length_c   1.000
_cell.angle_alpha   90.00
_cell.angle_beta   90.00
_cell.angle_gamma   90.00
#
_symmetry.space_group_name_H-M   'P 1'
#
loop_
_entity.id
_entity.type
_entity.pdbx_description
1 polymer ?
#
loop_
_entity_poly.entity_id
_entity_poly.type
_entity_poly.pdbx_seq_one_letter_code
_entity_poly.pdbx_strand_id
1 'polypeptide(L)'
;MDLLPLFLNRNGIFHHKSVAKGPIAESDSKSVSVSTHKLLGSPMPCGVHMTRKEYVALLAQNVDYVATLDTTISGSRNGHTPIFIWYGLSIKGYKGIQQDVRKCLMNARYLRDGLRNARINTMLNETSIVVVFERPLDHEFIRHWQLSCVGNMAHVVVMPHVTIKMLDDFLHDLVQKRNIWYQYGEVPPCLAKEIGISNCSCLDHGKGLIDGN
;
A
#
# COMPACT_ATOMS: atom_id res chain seq x y z
N MET A 1 -13.58 -7.71 -7.74
CA MET A 1 -13.07 -7.81 -6.34
C MET A 1 -12.38 -6.50 -6.07
N ASP A 2 -13.12 -5.57 -5.50
CA ASP A 2 -12.70 -4.17 -5.38
C ASP A 2 -11.63 -4.05 -4.30
N LEU A 3 -10.43 -3.64 -4.73
CA LEU A 3 -9.39 -3.14 -3.85
C LEU A 3 -9.88 -1.82 -3.27
N LEU A 4 -10.49 -1.88 -2.08
CA LEU A 4 -10.84 -0.70 -1.28
C LEU A 4 -9.60 0.21 -1.14
N PRO A 5 -9.73 1.52 -1.39
CA PRO A 5 -8.62 2.46 -1.42
C PRO A 5 -7.98 2.57 -0.05
N LEU A 6 -6.67 2.31 0.02
CA LEU A 6 -5.85 2.63 1.18
C LEU A 6 -5.78 4.15 1.32
N PHE A 7 -6.44 4.68 2.35
CA PHE A 7 -6.22 6.00 2.98
C PHE A 7 -5.46 7.04 2.13
N LEU A 8 -6.11 7.55 1.09
CA LEU A 8 -5.85 8.88 0.57
C LEU A 8 -6.93 9.80 1.16
N ASN A 9 -6.56 10.66 2.10
CA ASN A 9 -7.41 11.81 2.40
C ASN A 9 -7.49 12.68 1.14
N ARG A 10 -8.60 13.39 0.92
CA ARG A 10 -8.86 14.27 -0.23
C ARG A 10 -7.77 15.34 -0.49
N ASN A 11 -6.80 15.48 0.42
CA ASN A 11 -5.73 16.48 0.38
C ASN A 11 -4.34 15.91 0.07
N GLY A 12 -4.17 14.62 -0.23
CA GLY A 12 -2.86 14.07 -0.66
C GLY A 12 -1.74 14.06 0.39
N ILE A 13 -2.03 14.38 1.66
CA ILE A 13 -1.03 14.42 2.73
C ILE A 13 -0.89 13.05 3.41
N PHE A 14 0.28 12.43 3.29
CA PHE A 14 0.68 11.29 4.11
C PHE A 14 1.02 11.77 5.53
N HIS A 15 0.11 11.59 6.49
CA HIS A 15 0.43 11.80 7.89
C HIS A 15 1.25 10.61 8.42
N HIS A 16 2.53 10.84 8.72
CA HIS A 16 3.34 9.93 9.51
C HIS A 16 2.82 9.90 10.95
N LYS A 17 1.92 8.98 11.28
CA LYS A 17 1.74 8.56 12.67
C LYS A 17 2.86 7.60 13.02
N SER A 18 3.63 7.98 14.04
CA SER A 18 4.64 7.15 14.71
C SER A 18 4.20 5.68 14.74
N VAL A 19 5.06 4.79 14.24
CA VAL A 19 4.92 3.35 14.47
C VAL A 19 5.02 3.15 15.98
N ALA A 20 3.92 2.75 16.61
CA ALA A 20 3.90 2.44 18.03
C ALA A 20 4.98 1.37 18.31
N LYS A 21 5.99 1.72 19.09
CA LYS A 21 6.97 0.78 19.64
C LYS A 21 6.43 0.34 21.00
N GLY A 22 6.13 -0.94 21.14
CA GLY A 22 5.65 -1.53 22.40
C GLY A 22 4.25 -2.15 22.31
N PRO A 23 3.85 -2.99 23.28
CA PRO A 23 2.50 -3.53 23.36
C PRO A 23 1.47 -2.41 23.50
N ILE A 24 0.24 -2.61 23.01
CA ILE A 24 -0.88 -1.65 23.10
C ILE A 24 -1.04 -1.11 24.54
N ALA A 25 -0.73 -1.95 25.53
CA ALA A 25 -0.75 -1.63 26.96
C ALA A 25 0.02 -0.35 27.30
N GLU A 26 1.18 -0.12 26.68
CA GLU A 26 2.12 0.97 26.98
C GLU A 26 1.94 2.22 26.09
N SER A 27 1.00 2.16 25.14
CA SER A 27 0.73 3.26 24.22
C SER A 27 -0.54 4.04 24.62
N ASP A 28 -0.58 5.34 24.29
CA ASP A 28 -1.80 6.16 24.36
C ASP A 28 -2.91 5.65 23.42
N SER A 29 -2.59 4.75 22.48
CA SER A 29 -3.55 4.15 21.57
C SER A 29 -4.53 3.24 22.32
N LYS A 30 -5.83 3.45 22.09
CA LYS A 30 -6.90 2.69 22.75
C LYS A 30 -7.28 1.40 22.03
N SER A 31 -7.03 1.33 20.72
CA SER A 31 -7.30 0.14 19.90
C SER A 31 -6.40 0.09 18.67
N VAL A 32 -6.31 -1.08 18.04
CA VAL A 32 -5.62 -1.31 16.78
C VAL A 32 -6.44 -2.26 15.90
N SER A 33 -6.43 -2.00 14.59
CA SER A 33 -7.08 -2.85 13.59
C SER A 33 -6.08 -3.19 12.50
N VAL A 34 -5.98 -4.47 12.15
CA VAL A 34 -5.04 -4.96 11.14
C VAL A 34 -5.77 -5.84 10.14
N SER A 35 -5.58 -5.58 8.84
CA SER A 35 -6.04 -6.47 7.78
C SER A 35 -4.97 -7.52 7.49
N THR A 36 -5.22 -8.77 7.84
CA THR A 36 -4.26 -9.87 7.67
C THR A 36 -4.19 -10.36 6.23
N HIS A 37 -5.26 -10.21 5.44
CA HIS A 37 -5.26 -10.53 4.01
C HIS A 37 -4.37 -9.63 3.14
N LYS A 38 -3.74 -8.60 3.71
CA LYS A 38 -2.78 -7.72 3.01
C LYS A 38 -1.36 -8.31 3.07
N LEU A 39 -0.56 -7.89 4.04
CA LEU A 39 0.86 -8.27 4.12
C LEU A 39 1.05 -9.76 4.46
N LEU A 40 0.26 -10.30 5.40
CA LEU A 40 0.40 -11.71 5.81
C LEU A 40 -0.10 -12.67 4.71
N GLY A 41 -1.12 -12.24 3.95
CA GLY A 41 -1.72 -12.98 2.85
C GLY A 41 -2.83 -13.93 3.33
N SER A 42 -3.99 -13.84 2.69
CA SER A 42 -5.13 -14.75 2.91
C SER A 42 -6.03 -14.72 1.67
N PRO A 43 -6.59 -15.88 1.24
CA PRO A 43 -7.45 -15.92 0.05
C PRO A 43 -8.83 -15.28 0.28
N MET A 44 -9.18 -14.95 1.53
CA MET A 44 -10.39 -14.20 1.87
C MET A 44 -10.08 -12.95 2.70
N PRO A 45 -10.90 -11.89 2.62
CA PRO A 45 -10.78 -10.74 3.50
C PRO A 45 -10.86 -11.16 4.96
N CYS A 46 -9.81 -10.83 5.71
CA CYS A 46 -9.72 -11.11 7.15
C CYS A 46 -8.90 -10.04 7.87
N GLY A 47 -9.10 -9.94 9.18
CA GLY A 47 -8.39 -8.99 10.02
C GLY A 47 -8.61 -9.24 11.50
N VAL A 48 -7.84 -8.51 12.31
CA VAL A 48 -7.88 -8.57 13.76
C VAL A 48 -8.12 -7.15 14.27
N HIS A 49 -9.13 -7.00 15.13
CA HIS A 49 -9.35 -5.78 15.92
C HIS A 49 -9.03 -6.10 17.38
N MET A 50 -8.19 -5.27 18.00
CA MET A 50 -7.84 -5.38 19.41
C MET A 50 -8.08 -4.05 20.10
N THR A 51 -8.71 -4.09 21.27
CA THR A 51 -8.97 -2.92 22.10
C THR A 51 -8.89 -3.30 23.58
N ARG A 52 -8.87 -2.32 24.47
CA ARG A 52 -8.85 -2.55 25.93
C ARG A 52 -10.19 -3.13 26.38
N LYS A 53 -10.16 -4.04 27.36
CA LYS A 53 -11.33 -4.78 27.85
C LYS A 53 -12.47 -3.85 28.31
N GLU A 54 -12.13 -2.73 28.93
CA GLU A 54 -13.09 -1.69 29.35
C GLU A 54 -13.98 -1.19 28.20
N TYR A 55 -13.44 -1.08 26.98
CA TYR A 55 -14.21 -0.65 25.81
C TYR A 55 -15.04 -1.78 25.20
N VAL A 56 -14.56 -3.03 25.29
CA VAL A 56 -15.35 -4.20 24.85
C VAL A 56 -16.57 -4.40 25.75
N ALA A 57 -16.43 -4.17 27.05
CA ALA A 57 -17.52 -4.32 28.02
C ALA A 57 -18.71 -3.40 27.72
N LEU A 58 -18.48 -2.22 27.14
CA LEU A 58 -19.53 -1.29 26.73
C LEU A 58 -20.36 -1.80 25.53
N LEU A 59 -19.81 -2.75 24.77
CA LEU A 59 -20.46 -3.31 23.58
C LEU A 59 -21.15 -4.65 23.86
N ALA A 60 -20.99 -5.20 25.06
CA ALA A 60 -21.51 -6.52 25.40
C ALA A 60 -23.04 -6.52 25.40
N GLN A 61 -23.63 -7.29 24.48
CA GLN A 61 -25.06 -7.55 24.44
C GLN A 61 -25.31 -9.01 24.83
N ASN A 62 -26.36 -9.23 25.63
CA ASN A 62 -26.80 -10.59 25.92
C ASN A 62 -27.60 -11.13 24.72
N VAL A 63 -27.31 -12.35 24.30
CA VAL A 63 -27.96 -13.01 23.18
C VAL A 63 -28.40 -14.39 23.66
N ASP A 64 -29.69 -14.54 24.00
CA ASP A 64 -30.20 -15.70 24.76
C ASP A 64 -29.97 -17.08 24.09
N TYR A 65 -29.87 -17.12 22.75
CA TYR A 65 -29.70 -18.38 22.02
C TYR A 65 -28.23 -18.76 21.79
N VAL A 66 -27.28 -17.89 22.13
CA VAL A 66 -25.86 -18.18 22.12
C VAL A 66 -25.40 -18.14 23.56
N ALA A 67 -24.80 -19.21 24.09
CA ALA A 67 -24.40 -19.29 25.51
C ALA A 67 -23.22 -18.35 25.88
N THR A 68 -23.07 -17.22 25.20
CA THR A 68 -21.99 -16.23 25.34
C THR A 68 -22.50 -14.83 25.03
N LEU A 69 -21.96 -13.82 25.73
CA LEU A 69 -22.16 -12.41 25.39
C LEU A 69 -21.64 -12.13 23.97
N ASP A 70 -22.46 -11.49 23.15
CA ASP A 70 -22.00 -10.99 21.86
C ASP A 70 -21.33 -9.63 22.08
N THR A 71 -20.04 -9.57 21.79
CA THR A 71 -19.21 -8.37 21.86
C THR A 71 -18.70 -7.98 20.48
N THR A 72 -19.33 -8.48 19.42
CA THR A 72 -18.89 -8.31 18.03
C THR A 72 -19.96 -7.62 17.18
N ILE A 73 -19.53 -6.91 16.14
CA ILE A 73 -20.46 -6.21 15.24
C ILE A 73 -21.24 -7.19 14.35
N SER A 74 -20.63 -8.33 14.00
CA SER A 74 -21.20 -9.34 13.12
C SER A 74 -21.52 -10.60 13.92
N GLY A 75 -22.75 -11.12 13.81
CA GLY A 75 -23.13 -12.37 14.45
C GLY A 75 -22.39 -13.58 13.88
N SER A 76 -22.76 -14.02 12.67
CA SER A 76 -22.04 -15.12 11.98
C SER A 76 -20.65 -14.67 11.55
N ARG A 77 -19.63 -15.48 11.87
CA ARG A 77 -18.21 -15.16 11.63
C ARG A 77 -17.52 -16.29 10.88
N ASN A 78 -16.51 -15.94 10.08
CA ASN A 78 -15.79 -16.92 9.26
C ASN A 78 -14.72 -17.66 10.09
N GLY A 79 -15.03 -18.90 10.51
CA GLY A 79 -14.14 -19.78 11.27
C GLY A 79 -12.85 -20.21 10.56
N HIS A 80 -12.75 -20.06 9.24
CA HIS A 80 -11.51 -20.35 8.50
C HIS A 80 -10.47 -19.25 8.69
N THR A 81 -10.89 -17.99 8.84
CA THR A 81 -9.97 -16.84 8.95
C THR A 81 -8.91 -16.99 10.06
N PRO A 82 -9.23 -17.42 11.30
CA PRO A 82 -8.21 -17.64 12.32
C PRO A 82 -7.22 -18.76 11.95
N ILE A 83 -7.65 -19.80 11.23
CA ILE A 83 -6.78 -20.89 10.78
C ILE A 83 -5.74 -20.37 9.79
N PHE A 84 -6.17 -19.58 8.80
CA PHE A 84 -5.25 -18.97 7.82
C PHE A 84 -4.29 -17.97 8.46
N ILE A 85 -4.76 -17.17 9.41
CA ILE A 85 -3.91 -16.25 10.17
C ILE A 85 -2.86 -17.04 10.96
N TRP A 86 -3.28 -18.08 11.70
CA TRP A 86 -2.38 -18.93 12.45
C TRP A 86 -1.35 -19.62 11.57
N TYR A 87 -1.77 -20.17 10.43
CA TYR A 87 -0.89 -20.82 9.46
C TYR A 87 0.17 -19.86 8.91
N GLY A 88 -0.26 -18.67 8.46
CA GLY A 88 0.66 -17.65 7.95
C GLY A 88 1.67 -17.18 8.99
N LEU A 89 1.22 -16.95 10.23
CA LEU A 89 2.09 -16.58 11.35
C LEU A 89 3.06 -17.71 11.72
N SER A 90 2.60 -18.97 11.71
CA SER A 90 3.40 -20.13 12.11
C SER A 90 4.51 -20.44 11.12
N ILE A 91 4.23 -20.32 9.81
CA ILE A 91 5.24 -20.58 8.77
C ILE A 91 6.27 -19.46 8.69
N LYS A 92 5.82 -18.20 8.68
CA LYS A 92 6.74 -17.07 8.51
C LYS A 92 7.51 -16.79 9.80
N GLY A 93 6.84 -16.91 10.95
CA GLY A 93 7.35 -16.43 12.22
C GLY A 93 7.76 -14.95 12.16
N TYR A 94 8.45 -14.48 13.20
CA TYR A 94 8.91 -13.10 13.25
C TYR A 94 9.93 -12.79 12.13
N LYS A 95 10.90 -13.69 11.93
CA LYS A 95 11.98 -13.50 10.95
C LYS A 95 11.46 -13.45 9.51
N GLY A 96 10.52 -14.32 9.13
CA GLY A 96 9.94 -14.34 7.79
C GLY A 96 9.12 -13.08 7.50
N ILE A 97 8.34 -12.60 8.47
CA ILE A 97 7.60 -11.33 8.34
C ILE A 97 8.58 -10.16 8.18
N GLN A 98 9.66 -10.13 8.96
CA GLN A 98 10.69 -9.10 8.83
C GLN A 98 11.38 -9.14 7.45
N GLN A 99 11.66 -10.33 6.92
CA GLN A 99 12.21 -10.52 5.58
C GLN A 99 11.24 -10.04 4.50
N ASP A 100 9.95 -10.36 4.61
CA ASP A 100 8.92 -9.88 3.68
C ASP A 100 8.86 -8.36 3.66
N VAL A 101 8.80 -7.70 4.83
CA VAL A 101 8.80 -6.24 4.92
C VAL A 101 10.05 -5.65 4.30
N ARG A 102 11.23 -6.20 4.60
CA ARG A 102 12.50 -5.74 4.02
C ARG A 102 12.49 -5.87 2.51
N LYS A 103 12.02 -7.00 1.97
CA LYS A 103 11.89 -7.24 0.53
C LYS A 103 10.95 -6.23 -0.11
N CYS A 104 9.77 -5.98 0.48
CA CYS A 104 8.84 -4.99 -0.03
C CYS A 104 9.44 -3.58 -0.08
N LEU A 105 10.14 -3.16 0.98
CA LEU A 105 10.81 -1.86 1.02
C LEU A 105 11.92 -1.76 -0.04
N MET A 106 12.74 -2.79 -0.19
CA MET A 106 13.80 -2.83 -1.21
C MET A 106 13.20 -2.78 -2.63
N ASN A 107 12.16 -3.56 -2.89
CA ASN A 107 11.49 -3.60 -4.19
C ASN A 107 10.75 -2.28 -4.50
N ALA A 108 10.19 -1.60 -3.49
CA ALA A 108 9.60 -0.27 -3.68
C ALA A 108 10.64 0.76 -4.09
N ARG A 109 11.82 0.74 -3.45
CA ARG A 109 12.95 1.58 -3.85
C ARG A 109 13.41 1.26 -5.27
N TYR A 110 13.55 -0.02 -5.60
CA TYR A 110 13.90 -0.47 -6.94
C TYR A 110 12.95 0.08 -8.01
N LEU A 111 11.63 -0.03 -7.79
CA LEU A 111 10.63 0.50 -8.69
C LEU A 111 10.72 2.02 -8.82
N ARG A 112 10.82 2.75 -7.71
CA ARG A 112 11.00 4.22 -7.74
C ARG A 112 12.24 4.59 -8.56
N ASP A 113 13.37 3.95 -8.31
CA ASP A 113 14.64 4.30 -8.94
C ASP A 113 14.59 4.00 -10.45
N GLY A 114 13.95 2.89 -10.85
CA GLY A 114 13.64 2.60 -12.25
C GLY A 114 12.76 3.65 -12.93
N LEU A 115 11.69 4.10 -12.26
CA LEU A 115 10.83 5.18 -12.76
C LEU A 115 11.58 6.51 -12.90
N ARG A 116 12.44 6.86 -11.92
CA ARG A 116 13.27 8.06 -11.97
C ARG A 116 14.27 8.00 -13.13
N ASN A 117 14.91 6.87 -13.34
CA ASN A 117 15.84 6.66 -14.46
C ASN A 117 15.15 6.83 -15.82
N ALA A 118 13.87 6.48 -15.91
CA ALA A 118 13.02 6.70 -17.08
C ALA A 118 12.44 8.12 -17.18
N ARG A 119 12.82 9.05 -16.28
CA ARG A 119 12.28 10.42 -16.17
C ARG A 119 10.75 10.46 -16.01
N ILE A 120 10.23 9.50 -15.26
CA ILE A 120 8.81 9.42 -14.89
C ILE A 120 8.64 10.07 -13.51
N ASN A 121 7.63 10.94 -13.36
CA ASN A 121 7.30 11.55 -12.08
C ASN A 121 7.01 10.48 -11.04
N THR A 122 7.72 10.48 -9.90
CA THR A 122 7.53 9.44 -8.88
C THR A 122 7.92 9.87 -7.47
N MET A 123 7.15 9.38 -6.49
CA MET A 123 7.40 9.56 -5.07
C MET A 123 7.31 8.23 -4.33
N LEU A 124 8.25 8.06 -3.39
CA LEU A 124 8.19 7.02 -2.37
C LEU A 124 8.60 7.64 -1.04
N ASN A 125 7.79 7.43 -0.01
CA ASN A 125 8.24 7.66 1.36
C ASN A 125 9.13 6.49 1.78
N GLU A 126 10.29 6.75 2.39
CA GLU A 126 11.34 5.77 2.69
C GLU A 126 10.88 4.56 3.53
N THR A 127 9.82 4.73 4.31
CA THR A 127 9.24 3.65 5.14
C THR A 127 7.95 3.07 4.55
N SER A 128 7.60 3.43 3.32
CA SER A 128 6.40 2.98 2.62
C SER A 128 6.73 1.88 1.61
N ILE A 129 5.72 1.07 1.31
CA ILE A 129 5.73 0.08 0.22
C ILE A 129 4.86 0.53 -0.96
N VAL A 130 4.36 1.77 -0.93
CA VAL A 130 3.51 2.36 -1.96
C VAL A 130 4.34 3.33 -2.78
N VAL A 131 4.53 3.03 -4.06
CA VAL A 131 5.18 3.92 -5.02
C VAL A 131 4.10 4.68 -5.77
N VAL A 132 4.19 6.01 -5.76
CA VAL A 132 3.29 6.90 -6.49
C VAL A 132 3.98 7.37 -7.75
N PHE A 133 3.26 7.44 -8.86
CA PHE A 133 3.77 7.95 -10.13
C PHE A 133 2.65 8.52 -10.99
N GLU A 134 3.00 9.05 -12.16
CA GLU A 134 2.01 9.58 -13.09
C GLU A 134 1.06 8.53 -13.63
N ARG A 135 -0.20 8.92 -13.77
CA ARG A 135 -1.25 8.04 -14.25
C ARG A 135 -1.02 7.69 -15.73
N PRO A 136 -0.95 6.39 -16.08
CA PRO A 136 -0.96 5.95 -17.46
C PRO A 136 -2.19 6.45 -18.23
N LEU A 137 -2.05 6.80 -19.51
CA LEU A 137 -3.16 7.28 -20.33
C LEU A 137 -4.04 6.14 -20.87
N ASP A 138 -3.46 4.94 -21.04
CA ASP A 138 -4.14 3.76 -21.56
C ASP A 138 -4.92 3.00 -20.48
N HIS A 139 -6.23 2.84 -20.69
CA HIS A 139 -7.10 2.08 -19.79
C HIS A 139 -6.83 0.58 -19.81
N GLU A 140 -6.42 0.02 -20.94
CA GLU A 140 -6.09 -1.41 -21.02
C GLU A 140 -4.79 -1.69 -20.24
N PHE A 141 -3.81 -0.80 -20.30
CA PHE A 141 -2.61 -0.87 -19.46
C PHE A 141 -2.95 -0.82 -17.96
N ILE A 142 -3.78 0.14 -17.54
CA ILE A 142 -4.25 0.26 -16.14
C ILE A 142 -4.93 -1.02 -15.69
N ARG A 143 -5.79 -1.60 -16.54
CA ARG A 143 -6.54 -2.82 -16.26
C ARG A 143 -5.62 -4.05 -16.18
N HIS A 144 -4.69 -4.18 -17.11
CA HIS A 144 -3.73 -5.28 -17.16
C HIS A 144 -2.88 -5.35 -15.88
N TRP A 145 -2.32 -4.21 -15.47
CA TRP A 145 -1.49 -4.09 -14.29
C TRP A 145 -2.28 -3.82 -12.99
N GLN A 146 -3.61 -3.76 -13.07
CA GLN A 146 -4.52 -3.51 -11.94
C GLN A 146 -4.16 -2.28 -11.10
N LEU A 147 -3.79 -1.18 -11.76
CA LEU A 147 -3.30 0.01 -11.10
C LEU A 147 -4.41 0.79 -10.40
N SER A 148 -4.15 1.23 -9.17
CA SER A 148 -5.03 2.16 -8.47
C SER A 148 -4.72 3.59 -8.88
N CYS A 149 -5.70 4.29 -9.47
CA CYS A 149 -5.51 5.64 -10.00
C CYS A 149 -6.35 6.66 -9.23
N VAL A 150 -5.75 7.80 -8.88
CA VAL A 150 -6.41 8.94 -8.22
C VAL A 150 -5.96 10.24 -8.86
N GLY A 151 -6.89 10.97 -9.47
CA GLY A 151 -6.55 12.16 -10.26
C GLY A 151 -5.55 11.83 -11.37
N ASN A 152 -4.44 12.58 -11.39
CA ASN A 152 -3.31 12.42 -12.33
C ASN A 152 -2.25 11.42 -11.84
N MET A 153 -2.51 10.70 -10.75
CA MET A 153 -1.57 9.75 -10.16
C MET A 153 -2.05 8.30 -10.31
N ALA A 154 -1.09 7.39 -10.37
CA ALA A 154 -1.26 5.97 -10.14
C ALA A 154 -0.36 5.52 -8.98
N HIS A 155 -0.75 4.43 -8.33
CA HIS A 155 -0.02 3.86 -7.21
C HIS A 155 0.18 2.36 -7.40
N VAL A 156 1.40 1.89 -7.14
CA VAL A 156 1.74 0.47 -7.02
C VAL A 156 2.04 0.17 -5.56
N VAL A 157 1.36 -0.84 -5.01
CA VAL A 157 1.64 -1.34 -3.66
C VAL A 157 2.51 -2.59 -3.76
N VAL A 158 3.76 -2.47 -3.37
CA VAL A 158 4.77 -3.54 -3.49
C VAL A 158 4.60 -4.54 -2.35
N MET A 159 3.88 -5.62 -2.64
CA MET A 159 3.58 -6.71 -1.70
C MET A 159 4.60 -7.86 -1.79
N PRO A 160 4.64 -8.79 -0.80
CA PRO A 160 5.70 -9.81 -0.73
C PRO A 160 5.83 -10.73 -1.96
N HIS A 161 4.73 -10.95 -2.67
CA HIS A 161 4.69 -11.76 -3.90
C HIS A 161 5.29 -11.04 -5.12
N VAL A 162 5.45 -9.71 -5.08
CA VAL A 162 6.02 -8.93 -6.17
C VAL A 162 7.52 -9.24 -6.28
N THR A 163 7.95 -9.62 -7.48
CA THR A 163 9.35 -9.98 -7.78
C THR A 163 10.03 -8.87 -8.59
N ILE A 164 11.37 -8.84 -8.58
CA ILE A 164 12.14 -7.90 -9.42
C ILE A 164 11.78 -8.07 -10.90
N LYS A 165 11.64 -9.31 -11.38
CA LYS A 165 11.21 -9.57 -12.75
C LYS A 165 9.87 -8.92 -13.10
N MET A 166 8.87 -9.03 -12.21
CA MET A 166 7.57 -8.37 -12.43
C MET A 166 7.70 -6.84 -12.50
N LEU A 167 8.61 -6.27 -11.70
CA LEU A 167 8.89 -4.83 -11.73
C LEU A 167 9.61 -4.42 -13.02
N ASP A 168 10.54 -5.24 -13.50
CA ASP A 168 11.23 -5.02 -14.77
C ASP A 168 10.24 -5.10 -15.95
N ASP A 169 9.40 -6.15 -15.99
CA ASP A 169 8.37 -6.33 -16.99
C ASP A 169 7.40 -5.12 -16.99
N PHE A 170 6.99 -4.66 -15.81
CA PHE A 170 6.15 -3.48 -15.64
C PHE A 170 6.82 -2.19 -16.13
N LEU A 171 8.07 -1.95 -15.72
CA LEU A 171 8.83 -0.76 -16.13
C LEU A 171 9.05 -0.74 -17.65
N HIS A 172 9.39 -1.89 -18.23
CA HIS A 172 9.59 -2.02 -19.67
C HIS A 172 8.32 -1.67 -20.45
N ASP A 173 7.19 -2.30 -20.10
CA ASP A 173 5.90 -2.05 -20.75
C ASP A 173 5.45 -0.59 -20.56
N LEU A 174 5.59 -0.05 -19.34
CA LEU A 174 5.26 1.34 -19.05
C LEU A 174 6.06 2.31 -19.93
N VAL A 175 7.38 2.14 -20.02
CA VAL A 175 8.25 3.03 -20.81
C VAL A 175 7.92 2.91 -22.30
N GLN A 176 7.73 1.71 -22.82
CA GLN A 176 7.36 1.50 -24.23
C GLN A 176 6.04 2.19 -24.57
N LYS A 177 5.00 1.96 -23.76
CA LYS A 177 3.68 2.54 -23.98
C LYS A 177 3.69 4.05 -23.80
N ARG A 178 4.41 4.55 -22.80
CA ARG A 178 4.58 5.99 -22.54
C ARG A 178 5.21 6.71 -23.72
N ASN A 179 6.20 6.12 -24.39
CA ASN A 179 6.81 6.72 -25.57
C ASN A 179 5.81 6.87 -26.73
N ILE A 180 4.87 5.92 -26.85
CA ILE A 180 3.79 5.99 -27.84
C ILE A 180 2.79 7.09 -27.48
N TRP A 181 2.38 7.17 -26.21
CA TRP A 181 1.41 8.17 -25.74
C TRP A 181 1.89 9.60 -25.95
N TYR A 182 3.19 9.85 -25.80
CA TYR A 182 3.77 11.21 -25.86
C TYR A 182 4.59 11.47 -27.14
N GLN A 183 4.42 10.66 -28.19
CA GLN A 183 5.26 10.73 -29.40
C GLN A 183 5.10 12.04 -30.22
N TYR A 184 3.93 12.70 -30.15
CA TYR A 184 3.57 13.83 -31.02
C TYR A 184 3.62 15.21 -30.33
N GLY A 185 4.55 15.39 -29.38
CA GLY A 185 4.74 16.66 -28.68
C GLY A 185 3.80 16.88 -27.48
N GLU A 186 2.99 15.88 -27.14
CA GLU A 186 2.30 15.84 -25.86
C GLU A 186 3.32 15.64 -24.73
N VAL A 187 3.20 16.44 -23.67
CA VAL A 187 4.11 16.38 -22.52
C VAL A 187 3.39 15.69 -21.36
N PRO A 188 4.06 14.78 -20.64
CA PRO A 188 3.52 14.19 -19.41
C PRO A 188 3.09 15.27 -18.40
N PRO A 189 1.99 15.06 -17.66
CA PRO A 189 1.50 16.04 -16.71
C PRO A 189 2.54 16.32 -15.62
N CYS A 190 2.64 17.59 -15.20
CA CYS A 190 3.43 17.96 -14.03
C CYS A 190 2.70 17.51 -12.75
N LEU A 191 3.40 16.79 -11.87
CA LEU A 191 2.86 16.33 -10.59
C LEU A 191 3.41 17.09 -9.37
N ALA A 192 4.09 18.21 -9.57
CA ALA A 192 4.75 18.93 -8.48
C ALA A 192 3.79 19.34 -7.34
N LYS A 193 2.51 19.58 -7.65
CA LYS A 193 1.49 19.92 -6.64
C LYS A 193 1.09 18.71 -5.81
N GLU A 194 1.06 17.53 -6.41
CA GLU A 194 0.58 16.29 -5.81
C GLU A 194 1.67 15.54 -5.05
N ILE A 195 2.88 15.48 -5.61
CA ILE A 195 4.00 14.69 -5.04
C ILE A 195 5.17 15.55 -4.55
N GLY A 196 5.08 16.87 -4.70
CA GLY A 196 6.14 17.82 -4.34
C GLY A 196 7.17 18.02 -5.46
N ILE A 197 7.76 19.22 -5.51
CA ILE A 197 8.72 19.64 -6.55
C ILE A 197 9.92 18.69 -6.62
N SER A 198 10.44 18.24 -5.47
CA SER A 198 11.61 17.34 -5.39
C SER A 198 11.38 15.94 -5.94
N ASN A 199 10.11 15.54 -6.16
CA ASN A 199 9.74 14.24 -6.73
C ASN A 199 9.23 14.36 -8.19
N CYS A 200 9.11 15.59 -8.69
CA CYS A 200 8.64 15.86 -10.04
C CYS A 200 9.82 15.82 -11.02
N SER A 201 9.67 15.06 -12.11
CA SER A 201 10.64 14.89 -13.19
C SER A 201 10.20 15.55 -14.50
N CYS A 202 9.23 16.47 -14.45
CA CYS A 202 8.79 17.24 -15.62
C CYS A 202 9.90 18.19 -16.11
N LEU A 203 9.73 18.78 -17.30
CA LEU A 203 10.75 19.67 -17.89
C LEU A 203 11.05 20.92 -17.05
N ASP A 204 10.08 21.40 -16.27
CA ASP A 204 10.22 22.60 -15.44
C ASP A 204 10.95 22.34 -14.12
N HIS A 205 10.74 21.15 -13.53
CA HIS A 205 11.24 20.81 -12.18
C HIS A 205 12.34 19.74 -12.18
N GLY A 206 12.45 18.94 -13.23
CA GLY A 206 13.37 17.80 -13.35
C GLY A 206 14.83 18.18 -13.66
N LYS A 207 15.16 19.48 -13.78
CA LYS A 207 16.52 19.95 -14.08
C LYS A 207 17.50 19.90 -12.90
N GLY A 208 17.03 19.59 -11.69
CA GLY A 208 17.84 19.62 -10.46
C GLY A 208 18.57 18.32 -10.08
N LEU A 209 18.53 17.27 -10.89
CA LEU A 209 19.15 15.96 -10.56
C LEU A 209 20.41 15.63 -11.39
N ILE A 210 20.87 16.56 -12.23
CA ILE A 210 22.01 16.30 -13.15
C ILE A 210 23.32 16.98 -12.71
N ASP A 211 23.30 17.92 -11.75
CA ASP A 211 24.51 18.58 -11.27
C ASP A 211 24.68 18.40 -9.76
N GLY A 212 25.45 17.39 -9.39
CA GLY A 212 25.87 17.10 -8.02
C GLY A 212 27.18 16.33 -8.03
N ASN A 213 28.27 17.06 -8.31
CA ASN A 213 29.66 16.68 -8.09
C ASN A 213 29.91 16.26 -6.64
#